data_AF-W6ZEZ6-F1
#
_entry.id   AF-W6ZEZ6-F1
#
_cell.length_a   1.000
_cell.length_b   1.000
_cell.length_c   1.000
_cell.angle_alpha   90.00
_cell.angle_beta   90.00
_cell.angle_gamma   90.00
#
_symmetry.space_group_name_H-M   'P 1'
#
loop_
_entity.id
_entity.type
_entity.pdbx_description
1 polymer ?
#
loop_
_entity_poly.entity_id
_entity_poly.type
_entity_poly.pdbx_seq_one_letter_code
_entity_poly.pdbx_strand_id
1 'polypeptide(L)'
;MTSICPLCGRSFRNSAALQQHKRDSPAHTMSFSCKDCNQSFGSEEALAQHLRDSPAHTKSFNCKDCNRLFGSEEALTQHLRDSPVHA
;
A
#
# COMPACT_ATOMS: atom_id res chain seq x y z
N MET A 1 38.40 12.18 -1.37
CA MET A 1 37.37 11.52 -0.55
C MET A 1 36.27 11.02 -1.49
N THR A 2 36.17 9.72 -1.69
CA THR A 2 35.08 9.09 -2.44
C THR A 2 33.92 8.83 -1.49
N SER A 3 32.69 9.11 -1.93
CA SER A 3 31.49 8.90 -1.11
C SER A 3 30.86 7.58 -1.50
N ILE A 4 30.71 6.66 -0.55
CA ILE A 4 30.17 5.31 -0.80
C ILE A 4 28.69 5.30 -0.41
N CYS A 5 27.85 4.68 -1.24
CA CYS A 5 26.46 4.46 -0.88
C CYS A 5 26.33 3.28 0.10
N PRO A 6 25.78 3.48 1.32
CA PRO A 6 25.64 2.40 2.30
C PRO A 6 24.60 1.35 1.92
N LEU A 7 23.70 1.66 0.98
CA LEU A 7 22.60 0.78 0.56
C LEU A 7 23.01 -0.18 -0.55
N CYS A 8 23.91 0.22 -1.45
CA CYS A 8 24.29 -0.57 -2.63
C CYS A 8 25.81 -0.74 -2.81
N GLY A 9 26.63 -0.12 -1.96
CA GLY A 9 28.10 -0.23 -2.00
C GLY A 9 28.79 0.51 -3.14
N ARG A 10 28.07 1.21 -4.04
CA ARG A 10 28.70 1.98 -5.13
C ARG A 10 29.52 3.15 -4.60
N SER A 11 30.71 3.33 -5.18
CA SER A 11 31.59 4.48 -4.91
C SER A 11 31.35 5.62 -5.88
N PHE A 12 31.19 6.84 -5.37
CA PHE A 12 30.99 8.05 -6.14
C PHE A 12 32.15 9.03 -5.94
N ARG A 13 32.42 9.84 -6.96
CA ARG A 13 33.53 10.80 -6.98
C ARG A 13 33.36 11.93 -5.96
N ASN A 14 32.13 12.25 -5.56
CA ASN A 14 31.83 13.28 -4.58
C ASN A 14 30.44 13.05 -3.94
N SER A 15 30.16 13.79 -2.87
CA SER A 15 28.89 13.71 -2.14
C SER A 15 27.69 14.15 -2.99
N ALA A 16 27.87 15.11 -3.91
CA ALA A 16 26.79 15.54 -4.81
C ALA A 16 26.32 14.42 -5.75
N ALA A 17 27.26 13.67 -6.34
CA ALA A 17 26.97 12.49 -7.17
C ALA A 17 26.31 11.37 -6.37
N LEU A 18 26.74 11.16 -5.12
CA LEU A 18 26.07 10.22 -4.21
C LEU A 18 24.62 10.66 -3.90
N GLN A 19 24.39 11.95 -3.63
CA GLN A 19 23.04 12.46 -3.36
C GLN A 19 22.13 12.37 -4.59
N GLN A 20 22.65 12.67 -5.79
CA GLN A 20 21.91 12.49 -7.03
C GLN A 20 21.56 11.02 -7.26
N HIS A 21 22.52 10.12 -7.06
CA HIS A 21 22.29 8.68 -7.14
C HIS A 21 21.21 8.20 -6.16
N LYS A 22 21.20 8.68 -4.91
CA LYS A 22 20.15 8.35 -3.94
C LYS A 22 18.77 8.86 -4.36
N ARG A 23 18.71 9.96 -5.10
CA ARG A 23 17.45 10.55 -5.56
C ARG A 23 16.88 9.85 -6.79
N ASP A 24 17.75 9.43 -7.70
CA ASP A 24 17.39 8.82 -8.99
C ASP A 24 17.28 7.29 -8.91
N SER A 25 17.99 6.66 -7.98
CA SER A 25 17.95 5.21 -7.85
C SER A 25 16.61 4.76 -7.26
N PRO A 26 15.83 3.93 -7.98
CA PRO A 26 14.54 3.44 -7.50
C PRO A 26 14.64 2.63 -6.20
N ALA A 27 15.81 2.06 -5.92
CA ALA A 27 16.09 1.36 -4.67
C ALA A 27 16.22 2.31 -3.46
N HIS A 28 16.46 3.60 -3.71
CA HIS A 28 16.69 4.62 -2.67
C HIS A 28 15.62 5.70 -2.63
N THR A 29 14.86 5.88 -3.72
CA THR A 29 13.61 6.63 -3.67
C THR A 29 12.76 6.03 -2.57
N MET A 30 12.38 6.87 -1.60
CA MET A 30 11.48 6.48 -0.51
C MET A 30 10.15 6.06 -1.14
N SER A 31 10.02 4.77 -1.44
CA SER A 31 8.78 4.21 -1.95
C SER A 31 7.84 4.04 -0.78
N PHE A 32 6.70 4.71 -0.85
CA PHE A 32 5.62 4.59 0.11
C PHE A 32 5.06 3.18 -0.02
N SER A 33 5.26 2.35 1.00
CA SER A 33 4.94 0.92 0.92
C SER A 33 3.71 0.59 1.76
N CYS A 34 2.75 -0.10 1.15
CA CYS A 34 1.61 -0.69 1.84
C CYS A 34 2.08 -1.82 2.78
N LYS A 35 1.75 -1.77 4.07
CA LYS A 35 2.16 -2.80 5.03
C LYS A 35 1.37 -4.11 4.91
N ASP A 36 0.11 -4.07 4.50
CA ASP A 36 -0.72 -5.28 4.34
C ASP A 36 -0.40 -6.08 3.07
N CYS A 37 0.05 -5.39 2.03
CA CYS A 37 0.14 -5.93 0.68
C CYS A 37 1.54 -5.79 0.04
N ASN A 38 2.47 -5.17 0.78
CA ASN A 38 3.88 -5.00 0.42
C ASN A 38 4.12 -4.35 -0.96
N GLN A 39 3.12 -3.60 -1.45
CA GLN A 39 3.17 -2.90 -2.72
C GLN A 39 3.82 -1.52 -2.53
N SER A 40 4.74 -1.18 -3.43
CA SER A 40 5.55 0.05 -3.37
C SER A 40 5.00 1.12 -4.32
N PHE A 41 4.79 2.33 -3.81
CA PHE A 41 4.29 3.47 -4.56
C PHE A 41 5.34 4.58 -4.64
N GLY A 42 5.41 5.27 -5.78
CA GLY A 42 6.37 6.35 -6.02
C GLY A 42 6.06 7.66 -5.29
N SER A 43 4.85 7.80 -4.73
CA SER A 43 4.36 9.03 -4.09
C SER A 43 3.41 8.72 -2.94
N GLU A 44 3.33 9.63 -1.97
CA GLU A 44 2.39 9.52 -0.84
C GLU A 44 0.93 9.53 -1.33
N GLU A 45 0.61 10.38 -2.33
CA GLU A 45 -0.72 10.43 -2.94
C GLU A 45 -1.12 9.09 -3.58
N ALA A 46 -0.18 8.41 -4.23
CA ALA A 46 -0.43 7.11 -4.85
C ALA A 46 -0.67 6.03 -3.78
N LEU A 47 0.08 6.05 -2.68
CA LEU A 47 -0.20 5.19 -1.53
C LEU A 47 -1.55 5.52 -0.90
N ALA A 48 -1.87 6.79 -0.68
CA ALA A 48 -3.13 7.21 -0.07
C ALA A 48 -4.33 6.80 -0.94
N GLN A 49 -4.23 6.94 -2.26
CA GLN A 49 -5.27 6.48 -3.19
C GLN A 49 -5.41 4.95 -3.13
N HIS A 50 -4.30 4.23 -3.11
CA HIS A 50 -4.29 2.78 -2.96
C HIS A 50 -4.95 2.33 -1.65
N LEU A 51 -4.66 2.98 -0.52
CA LEU A 51 -5.26 2.68 0.78
C LEU A 51 -6.77 2.97 0.82
N ARG A 52 -7.25 3.94 0.04
CA ARG A 52 -8.69 4.25 -0.04
C ARG A 52 -9.45 3.31 -0.96
N ASP A 53 -8.88 2.97 -2.11
CA ASP A 53 -9.58 2.28 -3.19
C ASP A 53 -9.37 0.76 -3.17
N SER A 54 -8.26 0.29 -2.59
CA SER A 54 -7.98 -1.14 -2.59
C SER A 54 -8.97 -1.89 -1.72
N PRO A 55 -9.58 -2.98 -2.23
CA PRO A 55 -10.50 -3.81 -1.46
C PRO A 55 -9.83 -4.47 -0.23
N ALA A 56 -8.50 -4.58 -0.23
CA ALA A 56 -7.74 -5.03 0.94
C ALA A 56 -7.80 -4.04 2.12
N HIS A 57 -7.99 -2.75 1.84
CA HIS A 57 -8.03 -1.67 2.82
C HIS A 57 -9.39 -0.99 2.94
N THR A 58 -10.28 -1.22 1.98
CA THR A 58 -11.64 -0.73 2.09
C THR A 58 -12.31 -1.41 3.27
N LYS A 59 -13.10 -0.61 4.00
CA LYS A 59 -13.89 -1.11 5.12
C LYS A 59 -14.93 -2.09 4.58
N SER A 60 -14.60 -3.37 4.62
CA SER A 60 -15.51 -4.45 4.26
C SER A 60 -16.42 -4.76 5.45
N PHE A 61 -17.67 -5.07 5.14
CA PHE A 61 -18.70 -5.45 6.09
C PHE A 61 -18.86 -6.96 6.03
N ASN A 62 -18.50 -7.63 7.10
CA ASN A 62 -18.57 -9.09 7.20
C ASN A 62 -19.90 -9.51 7.84
N CYS A 63 -20.60 -10.46 7.21
CA CYS A 63 -21.66 -11.19 7.89
C CYS A 63 -21.05 -12.23 8.82
N LYS A 64 -21.29 -12.11 10.13
CA LYS A 64 -20.70 -13.01 11.15
C LYS A 64 -21.17 -14.47 11.04
N ASP A 65 -22.30 -14.71 10.39
CA ASP A 65 -22.96 -16.01 10.39
C ASP A 65 -22.56 -16.86 9.15
N CYS A 66 -22.40 -16.23 7.98
CA CYS A 66 -21.92 -16.90 6.76
C CYS A 66 -20.54 -16.43 6.25
N ASN A 67 -19.87 -15.57 7.00
CA ASN A 67 -18.54 -15.00 6.73
C ASN A 67 -18.39 -14.27 5.38
N ARG A 68 -19.50 -13.86 4.77
CA ARG A 68 -19.53 -13.20 3.46
C ARG A 68 -19.14 -11.71 3.60
N LEU A 69 -18.34 -11.20 2.67
CA LEU A 69 -17.84 -9.83 2.66
C LEU A 69 -18.67 -8.96 1.72
N PHE A 70 -19.03 -7.76 2.20
CA PHE A 70 -19.78 -6.75 1.46
C PHE A 70 -19.00 -5.43 1.42
N GLY A 71 -19.09 -4.71 0.31
CA GLY A 71 -18.42 -3.42 0.13
C GLY A 71 -19.09 -2.24 0.86
N SER A 72 -20.32 -2.42 1.35
CA SER A 72 -21.13 -1.38 1.99
C SER A 72 -22.04 -1.95 3.07
N GLU A 73 -22.38 -1.13 4.07
CA GLU A 73 -23.31 -1.50 5.14
C GLU A 73 -24.72 -1.81 4.62
N GLU A 74 -25.17 -1.06 3.61
CA GLU A 74 -26.47 -1.26 2.95
C GLU A 74 -26.56 -2.65 2.30
N ALA A 75 -25.49 -3.09 1.63
CA ALA A 75 -25.41 -4.40 1.00
C ALA A 75 -25.41 -5.54 2.04
N LEU A 76 -24.72 -5.35 3.18
CA LEU A 76 -24.79 -6.29 4.30
C LEU A 76 -26.20 -6.34 4.89
N THR A 77 -26.84 -5.19 5.11
CA THR A 77 -28.18 -5.11 5.70
C THR A 77 -29.23 -5.77 4.81
N GLN A 78 -29.15 -5.53 3.50
CA GLN A 78 -30.01 -6.21 2.52
C GLN A 78 -29.78 -7.72 2.52
N HIS A 79 -28.51 -8.16 2.59
CA HIS A 79 -28.17 -9.57 2.72
C HIS A 79 -28.75 -10.18 4.00
N LEU A 80 -28.64 -9.52 5.15
CA LEU A 80 -29.19 -10.02 6.41
C LEU A 80 -30.71 -10.13 6.40
N ARG A 81 -31.40 -9.25 5.67
CA ARG A 81 -32.87 -9.24 5.57
C ARG A 81 -33.39 -10.31 4.58
N ASP A 82 -32.71 -10.49 3.46
CA ASP A 82 -33.21 -11.30 2.34
C ASP A 82 -32.54 -12.68 2.25
N SER A 83 -31.40 -12.90 2.93
CA SER A 83 -30.77 -14.21 2.92
C SER A 83 -31.61 -15.22 3.68
N PRO A 84 -31.93 -16.37 3.07
CA PRO A 84 -32.56 -17.50 3.76
C PRO A 84 -31.63 -18.12 4.82
N VAL A 85 -30.34 -17.77 4.81
CA VAL A 85 -29.36 -18.19 5.82
C VAL A 85 -29.58 -17.50 7.17
N HIS A 86 -30.24 -16.34 7.19
CA HIS A 86 -30.46 -15.54 8.41
C HIS A 86 -31.95 -15.23 8.69
N ALA A 87 -32.85 -15.89 7.95
CA ALA A 87 -34.30 -15.74 8.05
C ALA A 87 -34.89 -16.52 9.24
#